data_AF-A0A2G2CAV6-F1
#
_entry.id   AF-A0A2G2CAV6-F1
#
_cell.length_a   1.000
_cell.length_b   1.000
_cell.length_c   1.000
_cell.angle_alpha   90.00
_cell.angle_beta   90.00
_cell.angle_gamma   90.00
#
_symmetry.space_group_name_H-M   'P 1'
#
loop_
_entity.id
_entity.type
_entity.pdbx_description
1 polymer ?
#
loop_
_entity_poly.entity_id
_entity_poly.type
_entity_poly.pdbx_seq_one_letter_code
_entity_poly.pdbx_strand_id
1 'polypeptide(L)'
;MSLLADLLSTVFDRPSRAISRAKWDSRPIEQLIADLIGNRGEIRGMTLARQILDRYAVMDDAEKLGFFTHLAVDLDIDPAQVRATLEMYEATPSKANYRAYMEAAEPRRQEFVRRLNQVPSATGSLVAMRRDLLGMARANPSLEALDLDFRHLFSSWFNRGFLVLMPINWESPAHILEKIIQYEAVHAIDSWSDLRRRMQPTDRRCFAFFHPAMPDEPLIFVEVALTKGVPGSIQKVLADGRDVLDADKADTAVFYSISNCQAGLAGISFGNSLIKQVVDDLSRQLPGLKTFVTLSPIPGLAAWAKDMGIEETVTPDNLQSLAAHYLLNAKRDDGAPRDPVARFHLGNGAMVHAVHVKADTSESGQVQSYGAMVNYLYDLSANAQNHEGFADSFAVAASTDVKALARAAKKNDTKGTI
;
A
#
# COMPACT_ATOMS: atom_id res chain seq x y z
N MET A 1 -1.57 -3.70 -26.50
CA MET A 1 -1.70 -4.73 -25.45
C MET A 1 -0.55 -5.72 -25.60
N SER A 2 0.09 -6.13 -24.51
CA SER A 2 1.20 -7.09 -24.56
C SER A 2 0.63 -8.51 -24.64
N LEU A 3 1.09 -9.31 -25.60
CA LEU A 3 0.77 -10.74 -25.73
C LEU A 3 0.96 -11.52 -24.42
N LEU A 4 1.89 -11.09 -23.57
CA LEU A 4 2.14 -11.69 -22.26
C LEU A 4 1.00 -11.43 -21.27
N ALA A 5 0.39 -10.23 -21.29
CA ALA A 5 -0.72 -9.89 -20.40
C ALA A 5 -1.98 -10.69 -20.76
N ASP A 6 -2.25 -10.87 -22.06
CA ASP A 6 -3.38 -11.68 -22.55
C ASP A 6 -3.18 -13.19 -22.30
N LEU A 7 -1.93 -13.67 -22.38
CA LEU A 7 -1.59 -15.05 -22.00
C LEU A 7 -1.70 -15.27 -20.48
N LEU A 8 -1.35 -14.28 -19.66
CA LEU A 8 -1.49 -14.39 -18.21
C LEU A 8 -2.96 -14.34 -17.80
N SER A 9 -3.77 -13.44 -18.37
CA SER A 9 -5.21 -13.37 -18.06
C SER A 9 -5.92 -14.68 -18.39
N THR A 10 -5.64 -15.29 -19.55
CA THR A 10 -6.24 -16.59 -19.94
C THR A 10 -5.81 -17.78 -19.06
N VAL A 11 -4.66 -17.70 -18.39
CA VAL A 11 -4.20 -18.74 -17.44
C VAL A 11 -4.87 -18.59 -16.07
N PHE A 12 -5.17 -17.36 -15.63
CA PHE A 12 -5.77 -17.08 -14.33
C PHE A 12 -7.30 -16.97 -14.34
N ASP A 13 -7.91 -16.73 -15.51
CA ASP A 13 -9.36 -16.53 -15.68
C ASP A 13 -10.12 -17.86 -15.83
N ARG A 14 -10.03 -18.70 -14.80
CA ARG A 14 -10.95 -19.83 -14.62
C ARG A 14 -11.91 -19.50 -13.49
N PRO A 15 -13.16 -19.11 -13.77
CA PRO A 15 -14.13 -18.82 -12.72
C PRO A 15 -14.37 -20.08 -11.87
N SER A 16 -13.78 -20.09 -10.67
CA SER A 16 -14.01 -21.14 -9.67
C SER A 16 -15.37 -20.91 -9.03
N ARG A 17 -16.36 -21.76 -9.33
CA ARG A 17 -17.68 -21.70 -8.69
C ARG A 17 -17.59 -22.13 -7.22
N ALA A 18 -18.21 -21.34 -6.33
CA ALA A 18 -18.36 -21.69 -4.92
C ALA A 18 -19.15 -23.01 -4.75
N ILE A 19 -18.79 -23.78 -3.73
CA ILE A 19 -19.50 -25.01 -3.36
C ILE A 19 -20.77 -24.62 -2.62
N SER A 20 -21.92 -25.14 -3.07
CA SER A 20 -23.21 -24.94 -2.38
C SER A 20 -23.13 -25.39 -0.92
N ARG A 21 -23.71 -24.62 0.01
CA ARG A 21 -23.73 -24.92 1.45
C ARG A 21 -24.24 -26.34 1.76
N ALA A 22 -25.19 -26.83 0.96
CA ALA A 22 -25.75 -28.18 1.10
C ALA A 22 -24.75 -29.32 0.84
N LYS A 23 -23.60 -29.03 0.21
CA LYS A 23 -22.55 -30.01 -0.10
C LYS A 23 -21.32 -29.88 0.79
N TRP A 24 -21.35 -29.01 1.80
CA TRP A 24 -20.23 -28.84 2.72
C TRP A 24 -20.12 -30.03 3.67
N ASP A 25 -18.92 -30.57 3.83
CA ASP A 25 -18.55 -31.53 4.88
C ASP A 25 -18.95 -31.00 6.27
N SER A 26 -19.88 -31.64 6.97
CA SER A 26 -20.46 -31.17 8.23
C SER A 26 -19.48 -31.12 9.42
N ARG A 27 -18.24 -31.59 9.28
CA ARG A 27 -17.23 -31.54 10.34
C ARG A 27 -16.87 -30.09 10.71
N PRO A 28 -16.38 -29.86 11.95
CA PRO A 28 -15.83 -28.58 12.37
C PRO A 28 -14.71 -28.10 11.44
N ILE A 29 -14.55 -26.79 11.27
CA ILE A 29 -13.59 -26.22 10.32
C ILE A 29 -12.15 -26.54 10.70
N GLU A 30 -11.87 -26.66 12.00
CA GLU A 30 -10.58 -27.04 12.60
C GLU A 30 -10.14 -28.43 12.11
N GLN A 31 -11.09 -29.37 11.98
CA GLN A 31 -10.81 -30.69 11.44
C GLN A 31 -10.49 -30.63 9.94
N LEU A 32 -11.17 -29.76 9.19
CA LEU A 32 -10.88 -29.56 7.76
C LEU A 32 -9.51 -28.93 7.55
N ILE A 33 -9.12 -27.99 8.42
CA ILE A 33 -7.80 -27.35 8.42
C ILE A 33 -6.71 -28.39 8.71
N ALA A 34 -6.88 -29.21 9.76
CA ALA A 34 -5.95 -30.27 10.09
C ALA A 34 -5.80 -31.30 8.94
N ASP A 35 -6.91 -31.71 8.34
CA ASP A 35 -6.93 -32.59 7.17
C ASP A 35 -6.21 -31.93 5.98
N LEU A 36 -6.46 -30.64 5.70
CA LEU A 36 -5.83 -29.92 4.59
C LEU A 36 -4.31 -29.92 4.74
N ILE A 37 -3.79 -29.61 5.93
CA ILE A 37 -2.35 -29.58 6.20
C ILE A 37 -1.75 -30.99 6.10
N GLY A 38 -2.42 -31.99 6.65
CA GLY A 38 -1.94 -33.38 6.68
C GLY A 38 -2.06 -34.14 5.35
N ASN A 39 -2.85 -33.64 4.40
CA ASN A 39 -3.12 -34.32 3.14
C ASN A 39 -1.91 -34.31 2.20
N ARG A 40 -1.70 -35.38 1.43
CA ARG A 40 -0.69 -35.46 0.36
C ARG A 40 -1.30 -35.48 -1.05
N GLY A 41 -2.61 -35.68 -1.17
CA GLY A 41 -3.33 -35.73 -2.43
C GLY A 41 -3.84 -34.36 -2.89
N GLU A 42 -3.43 -33.94 -4.08
CA GLU A 42 -3.73 -32.64 -4.69
C GLU A 42 -5.24 -32.37 -4.83
N ILE A 43 -6.00 -33.32 -5.41
CA ILE A 43 -7.44 -33.16 -5.67
C ILE A 43 -8.25 -32.97 -4.37
N ARG A 44 -7.99 -33.81 -3.37
CA ARG A 44 -8.66 -33.70 -2.06
C ARG A 44 -8.24 -32.43 -1.32
N GLY A 45 -6.98 -32.01 -1.47
CA GLY A 45 -6.46 -30.76 -0.89
C GLY A 45 -7.19 -29.55 -1.45
N MET A 46 -7.30 -29.43 -2.78
CA MET A 46 -8.02 -28.33 -3.43
C MET A 46 -9.50 -28.27 -3.01
N THR A 47 -10.16 -29.44 -2.87
CA THR A 47 -11.56 -29.50 -2.44
C THR A 47 -11.74 -28.99 -1.00
N LEU A 48 -10.88 -29.44 -0.08
CA LEU A 48 -10.89 -28.97 1.31
C LEU A 48 -10.60 -27.47 1.41
N ALA A 49 -9.57 -26.99 0.70
CA ALA A 49 -9.19 -25.58 0.68
C ALA A 49 -10.33 -24.69 0.16
N ARG A 50 -10.97 -25.06 -0.96
CA ARG A 50 -12.14 -24.34 -1.49
C ARG A 50 -13.29 -24.29 -0.48
N GLN A 51 -13.58 -25.41 0.16
CA GLN A 51 -14.65 -25.47 1.17
C GLN A 51 -14.33 -24.59 2.39
N ILE A 52 -13.09 -24.57 2.85
CA ILE A 52 -12.65 -23.70 3.96
C ILE A 52 -12.82 -22.22 3.59
N LEU A 53 -12.40 -21.83 2.38
CA LEU A 53 -12.57 -20.46 1.88
C LEU A 53 -14.06 -20.08 1.76
N ASP A 54 -14.89 -20.97 1.22
CA ASP A 54 -16.34 -20.74 1.09
C ASP A 54 -17.05 -20.60 2.44
N ARG A 55 -16.61 -21.37 3.45
CA ARG A 55 -17.10 -21.25 4.82
C ARG A 55 -16.67 -19.95 5.47
N TYR A 56 -15.38 -19.62 5.37
CA TYR A 56 -14.85 -18.38 5.91
C TYR A 56 -15.56 -17.15 5.35
N ALA A 57 -15.88 -17.16 4.04
CA ALA A 57 -16.54 -16.04 3.37
C ALA A 57 -17.94 -15.71 3.92
N VAL A 58 -18.60 -16.65 4.60
CA VAL A 58 -19.93 -16.44 5.18
C VAL A 58 -19.93 -16.39 6.71
N MET A 59 -18.75 -16.44 7.34
CA MET A 59 -18.63 -16.34 8.79
C MET A 59 -18.94 -14.92 9.27
N ASP A 60 -19.58 -14.83 10.44
CA ASP A 60 -19.67 -13.57 11.17
C ASP A 60 -18.35 -13.20 11.88
N ASP A 61 -18.29 -12.03 12.51
CA ASP A 61 -17.07 -11.54 13.15
C ASP A 61 -16.63 -12.40 14.35
N ALA A 62 -17.57 -13.03 15.06
CA ALA A 62 -17.26 -13.89 16.20
C ALA A 62 -16.71 -15.24 15.72
N GLU A 63 -17.30 -15.81 14.67
CA GLU A 63 -16.81 -17.02 14.01
C GLU A 63 -15.42 -16.80 13.39
N LYS A 64 -15.20 -15.66 12.73
CA LYS A 64 -13.88 -15.28 12.19
C LYS A 64 -12.84 -15.10 13.29
N LEU A 65 -13.20 -14.50 14.42
CA LEU A 65 -12.31 -14.39 15.58
C LEU A 65 -11.92 -15.79 16.08
N GLY A 66 -12.88 -16.70 16.25
CA GLY A 66 -12.61 -18.09 16.61
C GLY A 66 -11.68 -18.80 15.62
N PHE A 67 -11.90 -18.60 14.32
CA PHE A 67 -11.04 -19.10 13.26
C PHE A 67 -9.60 -18.57 13.39
N PHE A 68 -9.41 -17.26 13.58
CA PHE A 68 -8.08 -16.67 13.75
C PHE A 68 -7.42 -17.09 15.05
N THR A 69 -8.17 -17.24 16.15
CA THR A 69 -7.64 -17.76 17.42
C THR A 69 -7.12 -19.19 17.25
N HIS A 70 -7.86 -20.05 16.54
CA HIS A 70 -7.38 -21.40 16.21
C HIS A 70 -6.06 -21.37 15.43
N LEU A 71 -5.95 -20.53 14.40
CA LEU A 71 -4.71 -20.39 13.63
C LEU A 71 -3.55 -19.84 14.46
N ALA A 72 -3.82 -18.89 15.35
CA ALA A 72 -2.80 -18.24 16.17
C ALA A 72 -2.28 -19.16 17.28
N VAL A 73 -3.15 -19.99 17.88
CA VAL A 73 -2.80 -20.83 19.04
C VAL A 73 -2.49 -22.27 18.65
N ASP A 74 -3.40 -22.96 17.94
CA ASP A 74 -3.29 -24.41 17.70
C ASP A 74 -2.36 -24.76 16.53
N LEU A 75 -2.04 -23.79 15.68
CA LEU A 75 -1.12 -23.95 14.55
C LEU A 75 0.19 -23.16 14.70
N ASP A 76 0.52 -22.74 15.93
CA ASP A 76 1.81 -22.15 16.24
C ASP A 76 2.95 -23.19 16.24
N ILE A 77 4.18 -22.70 16.42
CA ILE A 77 5.34 -23.57 16.65
C ILE A 77 5.18 -24.39 17.93
N ASP A 78 5.77 -25.59 17.95
CA ASP A 78 5.98 -26.36 19.19
C ASP A 78 7.35 -25.99 19.77
N PRO A 79 7.43 -25.21 20.88
CA PRO A 79 8.70 -24.77 21.44
C PRO A 79 9.61 -25.92 21.89
N ALA A 80 9.03 -27.05 22.30
CA ALA A 80 9.80 -28.23 22.70
C ALA A 80 10.44 -28.90 21.47
N GLN A 81 9.68 -29.04 20.39
CA GLN A 81 10.21 -29.58 19.13
C GLN A 81 11.27 -28.67 18.51
N VAL A 82 11.05 -27.35 18.51
CA VAL A 82 12.04 -26.36 18.03
C VAL A 82 13.34 -26.47 18.82
N ARG A 83 13.27 -26.55 20.16
CA ARG A 83 14.46 -26.69 21.02
C ARG A 83 15.22 -27.98 20.73
N ALA A 84 14.51 -29.12 20.68
CA ALA A 84 15.13 -30.42 20.43
C ALA A 84 15.82 -30.48 19.06
N THR A 85 15.18 -29.95 18.00
CA THR A 85 15.76 -29.95 16.65
C THR A 85 16.93 -28.97 16.50
N LEU A 86 16.92 -27.85 17.24
CA LEU A 86 18.05 -26.93 17.32
C LEU A 86 19.25 -27.59 17.99
N GLU A 87 19.06 -28.25 19.14
CA GLU A 87 20.12 -28.98 19.85
C GLU A 87 20.78 -30.03 18.95
N MET A 88 19.97 -30.77 18.17
CA MET A 88 20.48 -31.73 17.18
C MET A 88 21.31 -31.06 16.07
N TYR A 89 20.88 -29.88 15.60
CA TYR A 89 21.61 -29.13 14.59
C TYR A 89 22.93 -28.56 15.12
N GLU A 90 22.95 -28.05 16.35
CA GLU A 90 24.16 -27.56 17.01
C GLU A 90 25.18 -28.69 17.25
N ALA A 91 24.72 -29.85 17.72
CA ALA A 91 25.58 -31.00 17.95
C ALA A 91 26.15 -31.59 16.66
N THR A 92 25.39 -31.55 15.56
CA THR A 92 25.83 -32.07 14.25
C THR A 92 25.19 -31.28 13.10
N PRO A 93 25.86 -30.22 12.62
CA PRO A 93 25.36 -29.46 11.47
C PRO A 93 25.33 -30.33 10.22
N SER A 94 24.14 -30.61 9.71
CA SER A 94 23.93 -31.43 8.53
C SER A 94 22.67 -31.00 7.77
N LYS A 95 22.56 -31.36 6.49
CA LYS A 95 21.35 -31.13 5.68
C LYS A 95 20.08 -31.72 6.32
N ALA A 96 20.20 -32.84 7.03
CA ALA A 96 19.09 -33.48 7.70
C ALA A 96 18.64 -32.67 8.93
N ASN A 97 19.58 -32.34 9.82
CA ASN A 97 19.26 -31.61 11.06
C ASN A 97 18.84 -30.16 10.77
N TYR A 98 19.44 -29.51 9.76
CA TYR A 98 19.00 -28.19 9.31
C TYR A 98 17.54 -28.22 8.85
N ARG A 99 17.17 -29.20 8.03
CA ARG A 99 15.78 -29.36 7.57
C ARG A 99 14.83 -29.59 8.76
N ALA A 100 15.19 -30.49 9.67
CA ALA A 100 14.35 -30.78 10.83
C ALA A 100 14.11 -29.53 11.69
N TYR A 101 15.15 -28.71 11.90
CA TYR A 101 15.03 -27.44 12.60
C TYR A 101 14.14 -26.44 11.85
N MET A 102 14.35 -26.25 10.54
CA MET A 102 13.54 -25.34 9.74
C MET A 102 12.06 -25.78 9.68
N GLU A 103 11.78 -27.07 9.58
CA GLU A 103 10.41 -27.62 9.62
C GLU A 103 9.75 -27.43 10.99
N ALA A 104 10.50 -27.57 12.09
CA ALA A 104 9.97 -27.33 13.44
C ALA A 104 9.74 -25.84 13.73
N ALA A 105 10.60 -24.97 13.20
CA ALA A 105 10.55 -23.52 13.41
C ALA A 105 9.53 -22.79 12.54
N GLU A 106 8.95 -23.46 11.54
CA GLU A 106 7.88 -22.88 10.71
C GLU A 106 6.49 -23.19 11.30
N PRO A 107 5.70 -22.17 11.68
CA PRO A 107 4.32 -22.37 12.11
C PRO A 107 3.48 -23.09 11.05
N ARG A 108 2.67 -24.06 11.46
CA ARG A 108 1.79 -24.82 10.54
C ARG A 108 0.78 -23.94 9.80
N ARG A 109 0.47 -22.76 10.33
CA ARG A 109 -0.38 -21.77 9.68
C ARG A 109 0.22 -21.20 8.38
N GLN A 110 1.55 -21.19 8.20
CA GLN A 110 2.13 -20.82 6.90
C GLN A 110 1.79 -21.85 5.82
N GLU A 111 1.93 -23.14 6.14
CA GLU A 111 1.59 -24.22 5.21
C GLU A 111 0.09 -24.23 4.90
N PHE A 112 -0.75 -23.99 5.91
CA PHE A 112 -2.19 -23.83 5.71
C PHE A 112 -2.50 -22.74 4.67
N VAL A 113 -1.95 -21.54 4.84
CA VAL A 113 -2.19 -20.42 3.93
C VAL A 113 -1.64 -20.69 2.53
N ARG A 114 -0.47 -21.35 2.41
CA ARG A 114 0.06 -21.81 1.10
C ARG A 114 -0.88 -22.78 0.40
N ARG A 115 -1.48 -23.72 1.13
CA ARG A 115 -2.45 -24.68 0.58
C ARG A 115 -3.76 -24.03 0.15
N LEU A 116 -4.24 -23.03 0.90
CA LEU A 116 -5.39 -22.24 0.47
C LEU A 116 -5.12 -21.54 -0.87
N ASN A 117 -3.90 -21.00 -1.05
CA ASN A 117 -3.53 -20.28 -2.26
C ASN A 117 -3.36 -21.17 -3.51
N GLN A 118 -3.41 -22.50 -3.37
CA GLN A 118 -3.44 -23.43 -4.53
C GLN A 118 -4.80 -23.44 -5.23
N VAL A 119 -5.86 -22.97 -4.55
CA VAL A 119 -7.18 -22.84 -5.15
C VAL A 119 -7.16 -21.69 -6.17
N PRO A 120 -7.65 -21.91 -7.41
CA PRO A 120 -7.74 -20.84 -8.40
C PRO A 120 -8.48 -19.61 -7.85
N SER A 121 -7.91 -18.43 -8.09
CA SER A 121 -8.45 -17.12 -7.64
C SER A 121 -8.54 -16.94 -6.11
N ALA A 122 -7.92 -17.81 -5.30
CA ALA A 122 -7.95 -17.68 -3.84
C ALA A 122 -7.11 -16.53 -3.29
N THR A 123 -6.15 -16.01 -4.06
CA THR A 123 -5.28 -14.91 -3.62
C THR A 123 -6.09 -13.70 -3.15
N GLY A 124 -7.14 -13.30 -3.89
CA GLY A 124 -8.03 -12.22 -3.44
C GLY A 124 -8.79 -12.54 -2.16
N SER A 125 -9.20 -13.81 -1.96
CA SER A 125 -9.84 -14.26 -0.72
C SER A 125 -8.87 -14.20 0.48
N LEU A 126 -7.60 -14.54 0.27
CA LEU A 126 -6.57 -14.43 1.30
C LEU A 126 -6.24 -12.98 1.65
N VAL A 127 -6.21 -12.09 0.65
CA VAL A 127 -6.06 -10.65 0.89
C VAL A 127 -7.24 -10.12 1.72
N ALA A 128 -8.47 -10.50 1.39
CA ALA A 128 -9.65 -10.15 2.19
C ALA A 128 -9.59 -10.73 3.62
N MET A 129 -9.15 -11.99 3.76
CA MET A 129 -8.94 -12.62 5.07
C MET A 129 -7.91 -11.86 5.91
N ARG A 130 -6.79 -11.44 5.32
CA ARG A 130 -5.79 -10.63 6.04
C ARG A 130 -6.33 -9.25 6.41
N ARG A 131 -7.16 -8.61 5.58
CA ARG A 131 -7.85 -7.37 5.95
C ARG A 131 -8.67 -7.56 7.23
N ASP A 132 -9.45 -8.64 7.31
CA ASP A 132 -10.29 -8.93 8.47
C ASP A 132 -9.41 -9.19 9.72
N LEU A 133 -8.29 -9.92 9.57
CA LEU A 133 -7.27 -10.13 10.61
C LEU A 133 -6.73 -8.79 11.14
N LEU A 134 -6.32 -7.88 10.26
CA LEU A 134 -5.78 -6.56 10.64
C LEU A 134 -6.81 -5.72 11.41
N GLY A 135 -8.10 -5.84 11.08
CA GLY A 135 -9.18 -5.19 11.81
C GLY A 135 -9.34 -5.71 13.24
N MET A 136 -9.16 -7.02 13.43
CA MET A 136 -9.34 -7.69 14.73
C MET A 136 -8.10 -7.66 15.62
N ALA A 137 -6.90 -7.63 15.03
CA ALA A 137 -5.62 -7.71 15.77
C ALA A 137 -5.44 -6.56 16.77
N ARG A 138 -5.97 -5.36 16.49
CA ARG A 138 -5.89 -4.21 17.40
C ARG A 138 -6.49 -4.47 18.79
N ALA A 139 -7.53 -5.30 18.86
CA ALA A 139 -8.17 -5.67 20.12
C ALA A 139 -7.68 -7.03 20.66
N ASN A 140 -6.90 -7.77 19.87
CA ASN A 140 -6.47 -9.14 20.16
C ASN A 140 -4.97 -9.31 19.85
N PRO A 141 -4.07 -8.88 20.75
CA PRO A 141 -2.62 -8.89 20.50
C PRO A 141 -2.04 -10.28 20.17
N SER A 142 -2.70 -11.36 20.62
CA SER A 142 -2.31 -12.73 20.26
C SER A 142 -2.38 -13.04 18.76
N LEU A 143 -3.13 -12.23 17.99
CA LEU A 143 -3.24 -12.37 16.54
C LEU A 143 -2.11 -11.67 15.77
N GLU A 144 -1.32 -10.81 16.42
CA GLU A 144 -0.28 -10.02 15.74
C GLU A 144 0.81 -10.90 15.12
N ALA A 145 1.18 -11.99 15.78
CA ALA A 145 2.15 -12.94 15.26
C ALA A 145 1.67 -13.61 13.96
N LEU A 146 0.36 -13.87 13.84
CA LEU A 146 -0.23 -14.43 12.63
C LEU A 146 -0.12 -13.47 11.43
N ASP A 147 -0.22 -12.15 11.64
CA ASP A 147 -0.02 -11.17 10.55
C ASP A 147 1.41 -11.23 9.99
N LEU A 148 2.43 -11.52 10.81
CA LEU A 148 3.81 -11.66 10.34
C LEU A 148 3.96 -12.77 9.30
N ASP A 149 3.26 -13.89 9.48
CA ASP A 149 3.27 -15.00 8.52
C ASP A 149 2.54 -14.65 7.22
N PHE A 150 1.40 -13.99 7.32
CA PHE A 150 0.71 -13.45 6.14
C PHE A 150 1.59 -12.46 5.38
N ARG A 151 2.29 -11.55 6.09
CA ARG A 151 3.24 -10.62 5.50
C ARG A 151 4.39 -11.33 4.80
N HIS A 152 4.95 -12.37 5.42
CA HIS A 152 6.02 -13.18 4.84
C HIS A 152 5.58 -13.78 3.51
N LEU A 153 4.43 -14.47 3.50
CA LEU A 153 3.89 -15.10 2.30
C LEU A 153 3.53 -14.08 1.21
N PHE A 154 2.83 -13.00 1.57
CA PHE A 154 2.42 -11.97 0.61
C PHE A 154 3.61 -11.21 0.02
N SER A 155 4.69 -11.01 0.78
CA SER A 155 5.90 -10.38 0.24
C SER A 155 6.55 -11.22 -0.86
N SER A 156 6.44 -12.55 -0.78
CA SER A 156 6.90 -13.45 -1.83
C SER A 156 5.95 -13.49 -3.03
N TRP A 157 4.64 -13.53 -2.79
CA TRP A 157 3.63 -13.66 -3.83
C TRP A 157 3.40 -12.39 -4.63
N PHE A 158 3.38 -11.23 -3.96
CA PHE A 158 3.21 -9.90 -4.57
C PHE A 158 4.56 -9.28 -4.91
N ASN A 159 5.44 -10.09 -5.49
CA ASN A 159 6.72 -9.66 -6.03
C ASN A 159 6.50 -8.56 -7.08
N ARG A 160 7.25 -7.45 -6.95
CA ARG A 160 7.32 -6.36 -7.94
C ARG A 160 7.45 -6.83 -9.39
N GLY A 161 8.25 -7.86 -9.66
CA GLY A 161 8.52 -8.38 -11.00
C GLY A 161 7.29 -8.91 -11.73
N PHE A 162 6.19 -9.16 -11.03
CA PHE A 162 4.91 -9.55 -11.63
C PHE A 162 3.89 -8.43 -11.70
N LEU A 163 4.19 -7.24 -11.16
CA LEU A 163 3.28 -6.12 -11.27
C LEU A 163 3.28 -5.57 -12.69
N VAL A 164 2.07 -5.43 -13.23
CA VAL A 164 1.85 -4.88 -14.57
C VAL A 164 1.25 -3.50 -14.42
N LEU A 165 1.97 -2.49 -14.92
CA LEU A 165 1.45 -1.13 -15.04
C LEU A 165 0.52 -1.06 -16.27
N MET A 166 -0.71 -0.59 -16.06
CA MET A 166 -1.68 -0.37 -17.14
C MET A 166 -2.22 1.06 -17.09
N PRO A 167 -2.35 1.75 -18.24
CA PRO A 167 -3.08 3.01 -18.29
C PRO A 167 -4.57 2.76 -18.04
N ILE A 168 -5.20 3.60 -17.22
CA ILE A 168 -6.64 3.61 -16.97
C ILE A 168 -7.21 4.89 -17.58
N ASN A 169 -8.28 4.73 -18.36
CA ASN A 169 -8.93 5.81 -19.09
C ASN A 169 -10.44 5.53 -19.22
N TRP A 170 -11.16 6.42 -19.89
CA TRP A 170 -12.61 6.30 -20.07
C TRP A 170 -13.07 5.12 -20.95
N GLU A 171 -12.15 4.47 -21.67
CA GLU A 171 -12.43 3.26 -22.46
C GLU A 171 -12.19 1.97 -21.66
N SER A 172 -11.66 2.09 -20.44
CA SER A 172 -11.38 0.94 -19.57
C SER A 172 -12.69 0.26 -19.11
N PRO A 173 -12.67 -1.05 -18.81
CA PRO A 173 -13.87 -1.77 -18.40
C PRO A 173 -14.56 -1.13 -17.20
N ALA A 174 -15.89 -0.99 -17.27
CA ALA A 174 -16.68 -0.29 -16.25
C ALA A 174 -16.48 -0.85 -14.83
N HIS A 175 -16.35 -2.17 -14.69
CA HIS A 175 -16.12 -2.81 -13.39
C HIS A 175 -14.75 -2.46 -12.76
N ILE A 176 -13.74 -2.10 -13.55
CA ILE A 176 -12.47 -1.56 -13.05
C ILE A 176 -12.65 -0.10 -12.63
N LEU A 177 -13.36 0.70 -13.43
CA LEU A 177 -13.65 2.10 -13.12
C LEU A 177 -14.47 2.25 -11.83
N GLU A 178 -15.44 1.36 -11.58
CA GLU A 178 -16.18 1.27 -10.30
C GLU A 178 -15.24 1.06 -9.11
N LYS A 179 -14.22 0.20 -9.27
CA LYS A 179 -13.21 -0.04 -8.22
C LYS A 179 -12.34 1.18 -7.98
N ILE A 180 -11.98 1.95 -9.01
CA ILE A 180 -11.25 3.22 -8.83
C ILE A 180 -12.07 4.20 -7.99
N ILE A 181 -13.39 4.32 -8.25
CA ILE A 181 -14.29 5.13 -7.42
C ILE A 181 -14.29 4.62 -5.98
N GLN A 182 -14.42 3.32 -5.77
CA GLN A 182 -14.46 2.70 -4.45
C GLN A 182 -13.16 2.87 -3.65
N TYR A 183 -12.01 2.85 -4.31
CA TYR A 183 -10.69 2.79 -3.68
C TYR A 183 -9.98 4.14 -3.55
N GLU A 184 -10.57 5.23 -4.05
CA GLU A 184 -9.97 6.55 -3.94
C GLU A 184 -9.94 7.04 -2.48
N ALA A 185 -8.73 7.13 -1.94
CA ALA A 185 -8.49 7.36 -0.52
C ALA A 185 -7.95 8.77 -0.20
N VAL A 186 -7.51 9.53 -1.20
CA VAL A 186 -6.89 10.85 -1.03
C VAL A 186 -7.93 11.95 -1.27
N HIS A 187 -8.64 11.88 -2.39
CA HIS A 187 -9.64 12.86 -2.82
C HIS A 187 -10.88 12.15 -3.33
N ALA A 188 -11.85 11.91 -2.44
CA ALA A 188 -13.07 11.14 -2.73
C ALA A 188 -13.68 11.45 -4.11
N ILE A 189 -14.10 10.40 -4.82
CA ILE A 189 -14.81 10.49 -6.10
C ILE A 189 -16.27 10.18 -5.83
N ASP A 190 -17.12 11.21 -5.81
CA ASP A 190 -18.51 11.06 -5.37
C ASP A 190 -19.46 10.56 -6.47
N SER A 191 -19.00 10.53 -7.73
CA SER A 191 -19.85 10.14 -8.86
C SER A 191 -19.08 9.71 -10.11
N TRP A 192 -19.77 9.02 -11.01
CA TRP A 192 -19.28 8.74 -12.37
C TRP A 192 -18.91 9.99 -13.16
N SER A 193 -19.64 11.08 -12.96
CA SER A 193 -19.32 12.37 -13.59
C SER A 193 -18.00 12.92 -13.06
N ASP A 194 -17.73 12.75 -11.76
CA ASP A 194 -16.45 13.13 -11.17
C ASP A 194 -15.29 12.28 -11.69
N LEU A 195 -15.47 10.95 -11.71
CA LEU A 195 -14.49 10.05 -12.32
C LEU A 195 -14.19 10.46 -13.77
N ARG A 196 -15.24 10.74 -14.55
CA ARG A 196 -15.09 11.16 -15.96
C ARG A 196 -14.24 12.42 -16.09
N ARG A 197 -14.40 13.42 -15.22
CA ARG A 197 -13.58 14.64 -15.24
C ARG A 197 -12.10 14.38 -14.91
N ARG A 198 -11.81 13.33 -14.16
CA ARG A 198 -10.44 12.92 -13.80
C ARG A 198 -9.79 11.97 -14.81
N MET A 199 -10.58 11.36 -15.70
CA MET A 199 -10.09 10.32 -16.63
C MET A 199 -10.22 10.66 -18.11
N GLN A 200 -11.23 11.44 -18.51
CA GLN A 200 -11.50 11.74 -19.92
C GLN A 200 -10.64 12.88 -20.49
N PRO A 201 -10.39 14.00 -19.79
CA PRO A 201 -9.63 15.12 -20.35
C PRO A 201 -8.20 14.73 -20.76
N THR A 202 -7.71 15.33 -21.83
CA THR A 202 -6.37 15.03 -22.38
C THR A 202 -5.22 15.43 -21.46
N ASP A 203 -5.45 16.34 -20.53
CA ASP A 203 -4.48 16.72 -19.48
C ASP A 203 -4.64 15.93 -18.18
N ARG A 204 -5.36 14.80 -18.24
CA ARG A 204 -5.41 13.83 -17.15
C ARG A 204 -4.86 12.49 -17.61
N ARG A 205 -4.16 11.81 -16.72
CA ARG A 205 -3.68 10.45 -16.89
C ARG A 205 -3.97 9.68 -15.61
N CYS A 206 -4.33 8.43 -15.75
CA CYS A 206 -4.40 7.51 -14.63
C CYS A 206 -3.71 6.22 -15.02
N PHE A 207 -3.07 5.61 -14.03
CA PHE A 207 -2.39 4.34 -14.16
C PHE A 207 -2.75 3.46 -12.99
N ALA A 208 -2.82 2.15 -13.21
CA ALA A 208 -2.99 1.19 -12.13
C ALA A 208 -2.01 0.02 -12.29
N PHE A 209 -1.54 -0.48 -11.15
CA PHE A 209 -0.72 -1.67 -11.04
C PHE A 209 -1.61 -2.87 -10.73
N PHE A 210 -1.50 -3.90 -11.55
CA PHE A 210 -2.23 -5.15 -11.41
C PHE A 210 -1.26 -6.29 -11.13
N HIS A 211 -1.76 -7.33 -10.47
CA HIS A 211 -1.01 -8.56 -10.26
C HIS A 211 -1.74 -9.71 -10.98
N PRO A 212 -1.04 -10.62 -11.67
CA PRO A 212 -1.67 -11.70 -12.44
C PRO A 212 -2.62 -12.59 -11.61
N ALA A 213 -2.34 -12.75 -10.32
CA ALA A 213 -3.19 -13.51 -9.41
C ALA A 213 -4.49 -12.78 -9.00
N MET A 214 -4.61 -11.49 -9.30
CA MET A 214 -5.77 -10.63 -9.04
C MET A 214 -5.98 -9.68 -10.24
N PRO A 215 -6.30 -10.22 -11.43
CA PRO A 215 -6.21 -9.48 -12.69
C PRO A 215 -7.22 -8.32 -12.81
N ASP A 216 -8.39 -8.45 -12.17
CA ASP A 216 -9.42 -7.42 -12.18
C ASP A 216 -9.34 -6.48 -10.96
N GLU A 217 -8.30 -6.61 -10.13
CA GLU A 217 -8.11 -5.79 -8.94
C GLU A 217 -6.94 -4.84 -9.14
N PRO A 218 -7.17 -3.52 -9.26
CA PRO A 218 -6.09 -2.58 -9.13
C PRO A 218 -5.52 -2.73 -7.71
N LEU A 219 -4.21 -2.90 -7.58
CA LEU A 219 -3.53 -2.96 -6.28
C LEU A 219 -3.13 -1.56 -5.84
N ILE A 220 -2.62 -0.77 -6.78
CA ILE A 220 -2.28 0.63 -6.62
C ILE A 220 -2.78 1.35 -7.85
N PHE A 221 -3.39 2.51 -7.69
CA PHE A 221 -3.56 3.43 -8.81
C PHE A 221 -3.00 4.80 -8.50
N VAL A 222 -2.72 5.52 -9.58
CA VAL A 222 -2.02 6.79 -9.60
C VAL A 222 -2.77 7.71 -10.53
N GLU A 223 -3.22 8.86 -10.02
CA GLU A 223 -3.82 9.92 -10.81
C GLU A 223 -2.82 11.06 -11.04
N VAL A 224 -2.75 11.52 -12.28
CA VAL A 224 -1.80 12.52 -12.75
C VAL A 224 -2.51 13.64 -13.50
N ALA A 225 -2.24 14.87 -13.10
CA ALA A 225 -2.63 16.07 -13.83
C ALA A 225 -1.46 16.61 -14.63
N LEU A 226 -1.67 16.87 -15.92
CA LEU A 226 -0.70 17.53 -16.78
C LEU A 226 -0.94 19.04 -16.70
N THR A 227 0.08 19.80 -16.33
CA THR A 227 -0.02 21.24 -16.05
C THR A 227 1.12 22.03 -16.69
N LYS A 228 1.00 23.37 -16.58
CA LYS A 228 2.12 24.29 -16.76
C LYS A 228 2.59 24.75 -15.39
N GLY A 229 3.79 24.34 -15.00
CA GLY A 229 4.36 24.58 -13.69
C GLY A 229 3.74 23.73 -12.56
N VAL A 230 4.31 23.93 -11.37
CA VAL A 230 4.01 23.16 -10.16
C VAL A 230 2.80 23.76 -9.41
N PRO A 231 1.70 23.01 -9.19
CA PRO A 231 0.55 23.51 -8.46
C PRO A 231 0.76 23.43 -6.95
N GLY A 232 0.09 24.35 -6.23
CA GLY A 232 0.08 24.41 -4.77
C GLY A 232 -1.31 24.28 -4.13
N SER A 233 -2.34 23.87 -4.88
CA SER A 233 -3.70 23.68 -4.35
C SER A 233 -4.44 22.59 -5.10
N ILE A 234 -5.02 21.64 -4.37
CA ILE A 234 -5.79 20.54 -4.96
C ILE A 234 -7.13 21.04 -5.50
N GLN A 235 -7.76 22.02 -4.85
CA GLN A 235 -9.00 22.61 -5.33
C GLN A 235 -8.83 23.20 -6.74
N LYS A 236 -7.66 23.75 -7.08
CA LYS A 236 -7.37 24.22 -8.44
C LYS A 236 -7.17 23.08 -9.44
N VAL A 237 -6.57 21.98 -9.00
CA VAL A 237 -6.35 20.79 -9.85
C VAL A 237 -7.69 20.08 -10.14
N LEU A 238 -8.60 20.03 -9.17
CA LEU A 238 -9.89 19.35 -9.28
C LEU A 238 -11.05 20.28 -9.66
N ALA A 239 -10.79 21.57 -9.92
CA ALA A 239 -11.83 22.56 -10.19
C ALA A 239 -12.73 22.18 -11.37
N ASP A 240 -14.04 22.27 -11.15
CA ASP A 240 -15.05 22.14 -12.20
C ASP A 240 -14.95 23.31 -13.19
N GLY A 241 -15.09 23.02 -14.49
CA GLY A 241 -15.09 24.04 -15.54
C GLY A 241 -13.72 24.68 -15.82
N ARG A 242 -12.63 24.11 -15.32
CA ARG A 242 -11.26 24.54 -15.68
C ARG A 242 -11.00 24.37 -17.18
N ASP A 243 -10.15 25.23 -17.73
CA ASP A 243 -9.66 25.07 -19.10
C ASP A 243 -8.82 23.79 -19.23
N VAL A 244 -9.22 22.92 -20.15
CA VAL A 244 -8.48 21.69 -20.45
C VAL A 244 -7.24 22.06 -21.25
N LEU A 245 -6.07 21.69 -20.73
CA LEU A 245 -4.81 21.86 -21.42
C LEU A 245 -4.63 20.73 -22.44
N ASP A 246 -4.09 21.08 -23.60
CA ASP A 246 -3.60 20.08 -24.54
C ASP A 246 -2.37 19.37 -23.94
N ALA A 247 -2.35 18.04 -23.94
CA ALA A 247 -1.32 17.24 -23.28
C ALA A 247 0.10 17.63 -23.75
N ASP A 248 0.25 17.92 -25.04
CA ASP A 248 1.54 18.27 -25.66
C ASP A 248 2.06 19.66 -25.23
N LYS A 249 1.19 20.49 -24.64
CA LYS A 249 1.54 21.82 -24.13
C LYS A 249 1.91 21.81 -22.65
N ALA A 250 1.78 20.68 -21.97
CA ALA A 250 2.18 20.53 -20.58
C ALA A 250 3.70 20.42 -20.44
N ASP A 251 4.24 20.99 -19.37
CA ASP A 251 5.65 20.86 -19.00
C ASP A 251 5.84 20.11 -17.67
N THR A 252 4.75 19.89 -16.93
CA THR A 252 4.75 19.32 -15.59
C THR A 252 3.71 18.21 -15.48
N ALA A 253 4.13 17.06 -14.94
CA ALA A 253 3.24 15.98 -14.51
C ALA A 253 3.11 16.01 -12.99
N VAL A 254 1.86 16.13 -12.52
CA VAL A 254 1.51 16.30 -11.12
C VAL A 254 0.79 15.05 -10.62
N PHE A 255 1.47 14.24 -9.82
CA PHE A 255 0.91 13.09 -9.12
C PHE A 255 0.08 13.57 -7.93
N TYR A 256 -1.24 13.69 -8.10
CA TYR A 256 -2.11 14.28 -7.08
C TYR A 256 -2.89 13.24 -6.26
N SER A 257 -2.98 12.00 -6.73
CA SER A 257 -3.51 10.87 -5.93
C SER A 257 -2.69 9.61 -6.19
N ILE A 258 -2.36 8.89 -5.11
CA ILE A 258 -1.75 7.55 -5.14
C ILE A 258 -2.44 6.74 -4.07
N SER A 259 -3.22 5.74 -4.49
CA SER A 259 -4.10 4.98 -3.61
C SER A 259 -3.70 3.51 -3.61
N ASN A 260 -3.44 2.94 -2.42
CA ASN A 260 -3.36 1.49 -2.23
C ASN A 260 -4.78 0.96 -2.04
N CYS A 261 -5.22 0.12 -2.97
CA CYS A 261 -6.61 -0.32 -3.08
C CYS A 261 -6.94 -1.44 -2.10
N GLN A 262 -5.94 -2.19 -1.67
CA GLN A 262 -6.14 -3.44 -0.95
C GLN A 262 -5.63 -3.29 0.48
N ALA A 263 -6.55 -3.05 1.43
CA ALA A 263 -6.23 -2.95 2.85
C ALA A 263 -5.53 -4.21 3.40
N GLY A 264 -5.86 -5.39 2.84
CA GLY A 264 -5.16 -6.64 3.13
C GLY A 264 -3.71 -6.69 2.63
N LEU A 265 -3.27 -5.76 1.79
CA LEU A 265 -1.87 -5.62 1.37
C LEU A 265 -1.16 -4.50 2.13
N ALA A 266 -1.75 -3.97 3.21
CA ALA A 266 -1.10 -2.99 4.06
C ALA A 266 0.27 -3.50 4.55
N GLY A 267 1.29 -2.67 4.34
CA GLY A 267 2.67 -2.95 4.72
C GLY A 267 3.41 -3.98 3.84
N ILE A 268 2.81 -4.45 2.75
CA ILE A 268 3.50 -5.21 1.70
C ILE A 268 4.14 -4.23 0.73
N SER A 269 5.45 -4.36 0.51
CA SER A 269 6.17 -3.50 -0.42
C SER A 269 6.04 -4.04 -1.84
N PHE A 270 5.61 -3.18 -2.75
CA PHE A 270 5.60 -3.42 -4.19
C PHE A 270 6.88 -2.87 -4.87
N GLY A 271 7.89 -2.53 -4.05
CA GLY A 271 9.15 -1.94 -4.47
C GLY A 271 9.11 -0.41 -4.56
N ASN A 272 10.31 0.17 -4.55
CA ASN A 272 10.55 1.62 -4.43
C ASN A 272 10.73 2.31 -5.80
N SER A 273 10.01 1.87 -6.83
CA SER A 273 10.12 2.46 -8.17
C SER A 273 8.80 2.43 -8.95
N LEU A 274 7.68 2.38 -8.25
CA LEU A 274 6.36 2.44 -8.89
C LEU A 274 6.21 3.75 -9.67
N ILE A 275 6.53 4.86 -9.02
CA ILE A 275 6.43 6.18 -9.64
C ILE A 275 7.44 6.34 -10.77
N LYS A 276 8.63 5.74 -10.66
CA LYS A 276 9.61 5.74 -11.74
C LYS A 276 9.05 5.15 -13.04
N GLN A 277 8.31 4.03 -12.97
CA GLN A 277 7.70 3.45 -14.17
C GLN A 277 6.68 4.39 -14.81
N VAL A 278 5.84 5.04 -13.99
CA VAL A 278 4.87 6.02 -14.49
C VAL A 278 5.56 7.24 -15.11
N VAL A 279 6.63 7.72 -14.48
CA VAL A 279 7.46 8.82 -15.02
C VAL A 279 8.09 8.42 -16.36
N ASP A 280 8.71 7.23 -16.45
CA ASP A 280 9.33 6.73 -17.68
C ASP A 280 8.30 6.56 -18.81
N ASP A 281 7.08 6.11 -18.50
CA ASP A 281 5.97 6.01 -19.46
C ASP A 281 5.52 7.39 -19.95
N LEU A 282 5.33 8.34 -19.04
CA LEU A 282 4.93 9.70 -19.36
C LEU A 282 6.01 10.43 -20.18
N SER A 283 7.29 10.31 -19.82
CA SER A 283 8.41 10.91 -20.56
C SER A 283 8.51 10.41 -21.99
N ARG A 284 8.22 9.12 -22.23
CA ARG A 284 8.21 8.54 -23.57
C ARG A 284 7.03 9.01 -24.41
N GLN A 285 5.85 9.14 -23.80
CA GLN A 285 4.63 9.56 -24.50
C GLN A 285 4.58 11.07 -24.74
N LEU A 286 5.10 11.86 -23.79
CA LEU A 286 5.02 13.32 -23.78
C LEU A 286 6.41 13.91 -23.51
N PRO A 287 7.29 14.01 -24.53
CA PRO A 287 8.66 14.50 -24.37
C PRO A 287 8.77 15.97 -23.89
N GLY A 288 7.66 16.73 -23.96
CA GLY A 288 7.58 18.09 -23.44
C GLY A 288 7.60 18.19 -21.91
N LEU A 289 7.32 17.09 -21.20
CA LEU A 289 7.33 17.04 -19.74
C LEU A 289 8.75 17.10 -19.20
N LYS A 290 9.03 18.12 -18.39
CA LYS A 290 10.34 18.39 -17.78
C LYS A 290 10.32 18.23 -16.26
N THR A 291 9.15 18.36 -15.65
CA THR A 291 9.00 18.34 -14.19
C THR A 291 8.02 17.26 -13.77
N PHE A 292 8.45 16.40 -12.84
CA PHE A 292 7.63 15.33 -12.27
C PHE A 292 7.50 15.57 -10.77
N VAL A 293 6.32 15.95 -10.33
CA VAL A 293 6.09 16.44 -8.97
C VAL A 293 4.81 15.86 -8.42
N THR A 294 4.69 15.69 -7.11
CA THR A 294 3.42 15.30 -6.48
C THR A 294 2.70 16.50 -5.93
N LEU A 295 1.42 16.38 -5.63
CA LEU A 295 0.72 17.25 -4.68
C LEU A 295 0.12 16.34 -3.61
N SER A 296 0.90 16.08 -2.56
CA SER A 296 0.62 15.02 -1.59
C SER A 296 0.05 15.58 -0.28
N PRO A 297 -0.82 14.83 0.42
CA PRO A 297 -1.28 15.18 1.76
C PRO A 297 -0.17 15.01 2.81
N ILE A 298 -0.38 15.56 4.01
CA ILE A 298 0.52 15.44 5.17
C ILE A 298 -0.27 14.86 6.37
N PRO A 299 -0.74 13.60 6.29
CA PRO A 299 -1.80 13.08 7.16
C PRO A 299 -1.47 13.03 8.66
N GLY A 300 -0.19 13.08 9.03
CA GLY A 300 0.24 12.98 10.42
C GLY A 300 0.59 14.30 11.10
N LEU A 301 0.44 15.45 10.43
CA LEU A 301 0.90 16.74 10.95
C LEU A 301 0.10 17.20 12.18
N ALA A 302 -1.23 17.20 12.11
CA ALA A 302 -2.07 17.66 13.22
C ALA A 302 -1.93 16.76 14.45
N ALA A 303 -1.94 15.43 14.25
CA ALA A 303 -1.71 14.47 15.32
C ALA A 303 -0.33 14.63 15.96
N TRP A 304 0.72 14.88 15.18
CA TRP A 304 2.05 15.17 15.71
C TRP A 304 2.09 16.48 16.50
N ALA A 305 1.46 17.55 16.02
CA ALA A 305 1.40 18.83 16.73
C ALA A 305 0.70 18.68 18.09
N LYS A 306 -0.37 17.89 18.14
CA LYS A 306 -1.06 17.53 19.38
C LYS A 306 -0.16 16.73 20.33
N ASP A 307 0.53 15.70 19.84
CA ASP A 307 1.44 14.88 20.65
C ASP A 307 2.61 15.67 21.23
N MET A 308 3.06 16.72 20.52
CA MET A 308 4.09 17.64 20.99
C MET A 308 3.54 18.76 21.89
N GLY A 309 2.23 18.86 22.08
CA GLY A 309 1.60 19.91 22.88
C GLY A 309 1.68 21.31 22.26
N ILE A 310 1.84 21.42 20.94
CA ILE A 310 2.03 22.69 20.22
C ILE A 310 0.82 23.09 19.36
N GLU A 311 -0.30 22.36 19.45
CA GLU A 311 -1.52 22.58 18.66
C GLU A 311 -2.03 24.03 18.76
N GLU A 312 -2.04 24.62 19.95
CA GLU A 312 -2.49 26.01 20.18
C GLU A 312 -1.55 27.06 19.55
N THR A 313 -0.32 26.68 19.26
CA THR A 313 0.66 27.58 18.63
C THR A 313 0.57 27.57 17.11
N VAL A 314 -0.20 26.65 16.51
CA VAL A 314 -0.37 26.56 15.06
C VAL A 314 -1.20 27.75 14.57
N THR A 315 -0.59 28.60 13.76
CA THR A 315 -1.24 29.75 13.13
C THR A 315 -1.08 29.69 11.62
N PRO A 316 -1.94 30.38 10.84
CA PRO A 316 -1.77 30.47 9.39
C PRO A 316 -0.38 30.96 8.96
N ASP A 317 0.26 31.81 9.77
CA ASP A 317 1.55 32.43 9.46
C ASP A 317 2.74 31.49 9.71
N ASN A 318 2.64 30.56 10.66
CA ASN A 318 3.73 29.63 10.98
C ASN A 318 3.54 28.22 10.39
N LEU A 319 2.33 27.87 9.93
CA LEU A 319 1.97 26.53 9.46
C LEU A 319 2.91 26.00 8.38
N GLN A 320 3.32 26.85 7.42
CA GLN A 320 4.22 26.43 6.34
C GLN A 320 5.60 26.00 6.87
N SER A 321 6.14 26.75 7.83
CA SER A 321 7.43 26.45 8.46
C SER A 321 7.31 25.24 9.38
N LEU A 322 6.21 25.12 10.12
CA LEU A 322 5.92 23.98 10.99
C LEU A 322 5.81 22.68 10.19
N ALA A 323 5.05 22.69 9.09
CA ALA A 323 4.93 21.53 8.19
C ALA A 323 6.28 21.14 7.58
N ALA A 324 7.10 22.11 7.15
CA ALA A 324 8.46 21.83 6.70
C ALA A 324 9.34 21.22 7.80
N HIS A 325 9.21 21.70 9.04
CA HIS A 325 9.93 21.14 10.18
C HIS A 325 9.52 19.70 10.46
N TYR A 326 8.21 19.43 10.51
CA TYR A 326 7.64 18.11 10.70
C TYR A 326 8.20 17.11 9.66
N LEU A 327 8.10 17.46 8.37
CA LEU A 327 8.54 16.59 7.27
C LEU A 327 10.05 16.25 7.33
N LEU A 328 10.89 17.21 7.74
CA LEU A 328 12.34 17.04 7.74
C LEU A 328 12.88 16.41 9.05
N ASN A 329 12.29 16.75 10.20
CA ASN A 329 12.90 16.49 11.50
C ASN A 329 12.09 15.56 12.41
N ALA A 330 10.77 15.47 12.26
CA ALA A 330 9.99 14.56 13.09
C ALA A 330 10.29 13.11 12.67
N LYS A 331 10.84 12.31 13.58
CA LYS A 331 11.18 10.89 13.37
C LYS A 331 10.35 9.98 14.25
N ARG A 332 10.27 8.72 13.84
CA ARG A 332 9.85 7.57 14.67
C ARG A 332 11.05 7.06 15.47
N ASP A 333 10.80 6.12 16.36
CA ASP A 333 11.83 5.47 17.18
C ASP A 333 12.87 4.71 16.34
N ASP A 334 12.50 4.26 15.13
CA ASP A 334 13.40 3.62 14.16
C ASP A 334 14.24 4.62 13.34
N GLY A 335 14.10 5.92 13.59
CA GLY A 335 14.80 6.99 12.87
C GLY A 335 14.18 7.39 11.53
N ALA A 336 13.16 6.68 11.03
CA ALA A 336 12.48 7.03 9.79
C ALA A 336 11.61 8.29 9.97
N PRO A 337 11.35 9.08 8.90
CA PRO A 337 10.40 10.20 8.95
C PRO A 337 9.06 9.77 9.55
N ARG A 338 8.48 10.61 10.40
CA ARG A 338 7.22 10.31 11.08
C ARG A 338 6.05 10.21 10.12
N ASP A 339 6.01 11.09 9.12
CA ASP A 339 4.97 11.11 8.09
C ASP A 339 5.05 9.89 7.16
N PRO A 340 3.96 9.11 6.99
CA PRO A 340 3.95 7.93 6.13
C PRO A 340 4.10 8.25 4.64
N VAL A 341 3.55 9.39 4.19
CA VAL A 341 3.59 9.82 2.78
C VAL A 341 4.99 10.31 2.42
N ALA A 342 5.68 10.98 3.34
CA ALA A 342 7.09 11.32 3.23
C ALA A 342 7.95 10.07 3.10
N ARG A 343 7.76 9.07 3.97
CA ARG A 343 8.49 7.79 3.86
C ARG A 343 8.29 7.14 2.50
N PHE A 344 7.06 7.16 1.98
CA PHE A 344 6.75 6.60 0.66
C PHE A 344 7.49 7.34 -0.47
N HIS A 345 7.37 8.67 -0.56
CA HIS A 345 7.98 9.41 -1.67
C HIS A 345 9.50 9.49 -1.58
N LEU A 346 10.07 9.72 -0.39
CA LEU A 346 11.52 9.69 -0.17
C LEU A 346 12.08 8.28 -0.43
N GLY A 347 11.36 7.24 0.00
CA GLY A 347 11.67 5.86 -0.33
C GLY A 347 11.67 5.58 -1.83
N ASN A 348 10.86 6.30 -2.63
CA ASN A 348 10.89 6.24 -4.10
C ASN A 348 11.89 7.23 -4.74
N GLY A 349 12.81 7.81 -3.96
CA GLY A 349 13.89 8.68 -4.43
C GLY A 349 13.48 10.13 -4.73
N ALA A 350 12.28 10.55 -4.33
CA ALA A 350 11.89 11.95 -4.43
C ALA A 350 12.59 12.81 -3.37
N MET A 351 12.49 14.13 -3.53
CA MET A 351 12.89 15.11 -2.50
C MET A 351 11.70 15.96 -2.08
N VAL A 352 11.69 16.44 -0.83
CA VAL A 352 10.72 17.46 -0.38
C VAL A 352 11.01 18.77 -1.12
N HIS A 353 10.10 19.19 -2.00
CA HIS A 353 10.35 20.29 -2.93
C HIS A 353 9.76 21.62 -2.47
N ALA A 354 8.47 21.63 -2.13
CA ALA A 354 7.74 22.81 -1.68
C ALA A 354 6.62 22.43 -0.70
N VAL A 355 6.30 23.31 0.23
CA VAL A 355 5.21 23.14 1.20
C VAL A 355 4.19 24.25 0.96
N HIS A 356 2.91 23.89 0.93
CA HIS A 356 1.81 24.80 0.62
C HIS A 356 0.81 24.84 1.77
N VAL A 357 0.30 26.03 2.07
CA VAL A 357 -0.78 26.25 3.04
C VAL A 357 -2.07 26.60 2.31
N LYS A 358 -3.24 26.30 2.91
CA LYS A 358 -4.54 26.41 2.24
C LYS A 358 -4.58 25.64 0.91
N ALA A 359 -3.79 24.58 0.84
CA ALA A 359 -3.60 23.77 -0.35
C ALA A 359 -4.69 22.71 -0.48
N ASP A 360 -5.17 22.21 0.64
CA ASP A 360 -6.41 21.42 0.74
C ASP A 360 -7.37 22.03 1.76
N THR A 361 -8.45 22.63 1.26
CA THR A 361 -9.50 23.23 2.09
C THR A 361 -10.64 22.25 2.43
N SER A 362 -10.52 20.97 2.07
CA SER A 362 -11.47 19.94 2.45
C SER A 362 -11.46 19.72 3.97
N GLU A 363 -12.56 19.21 4.53
CA GLU A 363 -12.65 18.86 5.95
C GLU A 363 -11.53 17.86 6.34
N SER A 364 -11.27 16.87 5.49
CA SER A 364 -10.20 15.89 5.69
C SER A 364 -8.82 16.55 5.73
N GLY A 365 -8.53 17.44 4.77
CA GLY A 365 -7.28 18.19 4.73
C GLY A 365 -7.08 19.09 5.97
N GLN A 366 -8.15 19.69 6.48
CA GLN A 366 -8.10 20.47 7.72
C GLN A 366 -7.79 19.59 8.94
N VAL A 367 -8.47 18.47 9.09
CA VAL A 367 -8.26 17.53 10.20
C VAL A 367 -6.85 16.91 10.19
N GLN A 368 -6.32 16.62 8.99
CA GLN A 368 -5.04 15.95 8.84
C GLN A 368 -3.83 16.88 9.04
N SER A 369 -3.88 18.08 8.47
CA SER A 369 -2.70 18.95 8.32
C SER A 369 -3.01 20.45 8.35
N TYR A 370 -4.16 20.86 8.87
CA TYR A 370 -4.62 22.25 8.82
C TYR A 370 -4.68 22.80 7.37
N GLY A 371 -4.90 21.90 6.40
CA GLY A 371 -4.93 22.18 4.97
C GLY A 371 -3.57 22.38 4.31
N ALA A 372 -2.48 21.97 4.97
CA ALA A 372 -1.16 21.97 4.38
C ALA A 372 -0.94 20.75 3.45
N MET A 373 -0.32 20.97 2.30
CA MET A 373 0.12 19.92 1.38
C MET A 373 1.58 20.12 1.01
N VAL A 374 2.18 19.11 0.39
CA VAL A 374 3.59 19.11 0.01
C VAL A 374 3.76 18.64 -1.43
N ASN A 375 4.70 19.26 -2.14
CA ASN A 375 5.21 18.71 -3.37
C ASN A 375 6.47 17.87 -3.09
N TYR A 376 6.48 16.64 -3.57
CA TYR A 376 7.71 15.86 -3.73
C TYR A 376 8.16 15.91 -5.19
N LEU A 377 9.41 16.28 -5.43
CA LEU A 377 9.99 16.35 -6.77
C LEU A 377 10.73 15.05 -7.08
N TYR A 378 10.41 14.44 -8.21
CA TYR A 378 11.13 13.32 -8.81
C TYR A 378 12.14 13.84 -9.83
N ASP A 379 13.32 14.20 -9.35
CA ASP A 379 14.44 14.58 -10.20
C ASP A 379 15.08 13.33 -10.81
N LEU A 380 14.93 13.14 -12.12
CA LEU A 380 15.45 11.99 -12.86
C LEU A 380 16.96 11.79 -12.69
N SER A 381 17.72 12.88 -12.50
CA SER A 381 19.19 12.83 -12.35
C SER A 381 19.64 12.44 -10.94
N ALA A 382 18.85 12.77 -9.91
CA ALA A 382 19.19 12.56 -8.51
C ALA A 382 18.40 11.42 -7.84
N ASN A 383 17.38 10.85 -8.51
CA ASN A 383 16.47 9.86 -7.93
C ASN A 383 17.20 8.67 -7.30
N ALA A 384 18.15 8.05 -8.02
CA ALA A 384 18.90 6.91 -7.51
C ALA A 384 19.72 7.25 -6.24
N GLN A 385 20.41 8.40 -6.26
CA GLN A 385 21.19 8.87 -5.10
C GLN A 385 20.31 9.16 -3.89
N ASN A 386 19.16 9.82 -4.10
CA ASN A 386 18.21 10.10 -3.03
C ASN A 386 17.63 8.80 -2.45
N HIS A 387 17.32 7.83 -3.31
CA HIS A 387 16.81 6.53 -2.92
C HIS A 387 17.81 5.78 -2.02
N GLU A 388 19.08 5.69 -2.44
CA GLU A 388 20.15 5.04 -1.67
C GLU A 388 20.38 5.75 -0.34
N GLY A 389 20.49 7.09 -0.34
CA GLY A 389 20.66 7.85 0.90
C GLY A 389 19.52 7.66 1.90
N PHE A 390 18.28 7.56 1.40
CA PHE A 390 17.12 7.26 2.24
C PHE A 390 17.12 5.81 2.75
N ALA A 391 17.45 4.85 1.90
CA ALA A 391 17.50 3.43 2.27
C ALA A 391 18.56 3.14 3.33
N ASP A 392 19.73 3.79 3.25
CA ASP A 392 20.86 3.53 4.15
C ASP A 392 20.72 4.22 5.50
N SER A 393 20.16 5.42 5.53
CA SER A 393 20.25 6.31 6.71
C SER A 393 19.00 7.14 6.99
N PHE A 394 17.91 6.91 6.26
CA PHE A 394 16.70 7.74 6.29
C PHE A 394 16.98 9.24 6.03
N ALA A 395 18.01 9.54 5.25
CA ALA A 395 18.37 10.90 4.88
C ALA A 395 17.24 11.56 4.08
N VAL A 396 16.75 12.70 4.57
CA VAL A 396 15.66 13.44 3.91
C VAL A 396 16.25 14.41 2.87
N ALA A 397 16.13 14.04 1.59
CA ALA A 397 16.39 14.95 0.49
C ALA A 397 15.34 16.08 0.47
N ALA A 398 15.78 17.34 0.43
CA ALA A 398 14.90 18.51 0.42
C ALA A 398 15.55 19.71 -0.27
N SER A 399 14.70 20.56 -0.88
CA SER A 399 15.12 21.82 -1.51
C SER A 399 15.68 22.80 -0.47
N THR A 400 16.47 23.78 -0.95
CA THR A 400 17.05 24.82 -0.10
C THR A 400 15.98 25.63 0.62
N ASP A 401 14.87 25.94 -0.07
CA ASP A 401 13.77 26.73 0.48
C ASP A 401 13.05 25.98 1.60
N VAL A 402 12.78 24.69 1.43
CA VAL A 402 12.18 23.85 2.47
C VAL A 402 13.11 23.72 3.68
N LYS A 403 14.43 23.58 3.46
CA LYS A 403 15.42 23.59 4.55
C LYS A 403 15.43 24.92 5.30
N ALA A 404 15.26 26.05 4.60
CA ALA A 404 15.16 27.37 5.22
C ALA A 404 13.87 27.51 6.07
N LEU A 405 12.72 27.07 5.54
CA LEU A 405 11.44 27.03 6.27
C LEU A 405 11.53 26.19 7.56
N ALA A 406 12.09 24.97 7.47
CA ALA A 406 12.24 24.09 8.63
C ALA A 406 13.15 24.67 9.73
N ARG A 407 14.17 25.45 9.34
CA ARG A 407 15.05 26.18 10.28
C ARG A 407 14.34 27.37 10.93
N ALA A 408 13.43 28.03 10.22
CA ALA A 408 12.66 29.15 10.75
C ALA A 408 11.69 28.69 11.86
N ALA A 409 11.04 27.54 11.70
CA ALA A 409 10.17 26.96 12.74
C ALA A 409 10.91 26.72 14.06
N LYS A 410 12.12 26.15 14.01
CA LYS A 410 12.94 25.87 15.21
C LYS A 410 13.24 27.14 16.03
N LYS A 411 13.37 28.30 15.36
CA LYS A 411 13.63 29.57 16.05
C LYS A 411 12.39 30.09 16.80
N ASN A 412 11.20 29.75 16.34
CA ASN A 412 9.95 30.18 16.96
C ASN A 412 9.64 29.36 18.23
N ASP A 413 9.97 28.05 18.26
CA ASP A 413 9.88 27.23 19.49
C ASP A 413 10.79 27.77 20.62
N THR A 414 12.02 28.17 20.29
CA THR A 414 12.95 28.72 21.30
C THR A 414 12.56 30.08 21.88
N LYS A 415 11.60 30.79 21.28
CA LYS A 415 11.11 32.09 21.79
C LYS A 415 9.90 31.98 22.71
N GLY A 416 9.27 30.80 22.81
CA GLY A 416 8.15 30.55 23.71
C GLY A 416 8.54 30.10 25.13
N THR A 417 9.83 30.13 25.47
CA THR A 417 10.36 29.60 26.74
C THR A 417 11.19 30.64 27.53
N ILE A 418 10.73 31.90 27.59
CA ILE A 418 11.31 32.93 28.47
C ILE A 418 10.22 33.58 29.29
#